data_AF-A0A7L0M4V6-F1
#
_entry.id   AF-A0A7L0M4V6-F1
#
_cell.length_a   1.000
_cell.length_b   1.000
_cell.length_c   1.000
_cell.angle_alpha   90.00
_cell.angle_beta   90.00
_cell.angle_gamma   90.00
#
_symmetry.space_group_name_H-M   'P 1'
#
loop_
_entity.id
_entity.type
_entity.pdbx_description
1 polymer ?
#
loop_
_entity_poly.entity_id
_entity_poly.type
_entity_poly.pdbx_seq_one_letter_code
_entity_poly.pdbx_strand_id
1 'polypeptide(L)'
;PPSSEDEADEAPEEVSFGVAKEAAETERKLVREAARRHRELLKEKRRRRQELFAEQKKRKLLPEAVLQELAAAPPARPEKKAAAANPGKRRGGGAVKQKQGQVQRQRQAKKLVKKDKKRKGPRSTGNYTAVCLKDQSLTDLQQQLAKDFINAQLYGPHANRAQPNDFFSLENKKNPVKKAAVQFVDKAWGQEKKQKAARFRSRWLS
;
A
#
# COMPACT_ATOMS: atom_id res chain seq x y z
N PRO A 1 48.19 -13.05 37.27
CA PRO A 1 47.04 -13.97 37.44
C PRO A 1 45.76 -13.22 37.86
N PRO A 2 44.68 -13.28 37.06
CA PRO A 2 43.35 -13.03 37.58
C PRO A 2 42.49 -14.30 37.51
N SER A 3 42.09 -14.78 38.69
CA SER A 3 40.98 -15.72 38.87
C SER A 3 39.68 -14.94 38.93
N SER A 4 38.71 -15.35 38.12
CA SER A 4 37.28 -15.11 38.36
C SER A 4 36.48 -15.94 37.35
N GLU A 5 36.38 -17.24 37.64
CA GLU A 5 35.40 -18.16 37.07
C GLU A 5 34.48 -18.55 38.22
N ASP A 6 33.24 -18.06 38.20
CA ASP A 6 32.10 -18.59 38.95
C ASP A 6 30.83 -18.05 38.26
N GLU A 7 30.61 -18.51 37.03
CA GLU A 7 29.27 -18.52 36.45
C GLU A 7 28.51 -19.67 37.13
N ALA A 8 27.59 -19.33 38.02
CA ALA A 8 26.66 -20.28 38.61
C ALA A 8 25.76 -20.86 37.50
N ASP A 9 26.11 -22.06 37.05
CA ASP A 9 25.32 -22.89 36.15
C ASP A 9 24.13 -23.46 36.94
N GLU A 10 23.07 -22.65 37.10
CA GLU A 10 21.79 -23.07 37.68
C GLU A 10 21.12 -24.07 36.73
N ALA A 11 21.33 -25.36 37.01
CA ALA A 11 20.78 -26.46 36.22
C ALA A 11 19.25 -26.32 36.07
N PRO A 12 18.68 -26.58 34.87
CA PRO A 12 17.27 -26.43 34.64
C PRO A 12 16.46 -27.36 35.53
N GLU A 13 15.38 -26.82 36.10
CA GLU A 13 14.44 -27.51 36.97
C GLU A 13 14.02 -28.86 36.33
N GLU A 14 14.21 -29.97 37.05
CA GLU A 14 13.92 -31.32 36.54
C GLU A 14 12.40 -31.54 36.45
N VAL A 15 11.79 -31.06 35.36
CA VAL A 15 10.37 -31.25 35.08
C VAL A 15 10.15 -32.67 34.54
N SER A 16 9.28 -33.45 35.18
CA SER A 16 8.93 -34.78 34.68
C SER A 16 8.36 -34.72 33.25
N PHE A 17 8.70 -35.70 32.41
CA PHE A 17 8.27 -35.77 31.01
C PHE A 17 6.75 -35.68 30.82
N GLY A 18 5.95 -36.16 31.79
CA GLY A 18 4.49 -36.05 31.76
C GLY A 18 4.01 -34.60 31.85
N VAL A 19 4.54 -33.84 32.81
CA VAL A 19 4.22 -32.42 33.00
C VAL A 19 4.68 -31.59 31.79
N ALA A 20 5.87 -31.87 31.27
CA ALA A 20 6.38 -31.20 30.07
C ALA A 20 5.48 -31.43 28.85
N LYS A 21 4.94 -32.65 28.69
CA LYS A 21 4.03 -33.00 27.60
C LYS A 21 2.68 -32.27 27.74
N GLU A 22 2.10 -32.24 28.94
CA GLU A 22 0.85 -31.52 29.20
C GLU A 22 1.01 -30.02 28.98
N ALA A 23 2.09 -29.42 29.48
CA ALA A 23 2.42 -28.01 29.23
C ALA A 23 2.49 -27.71 27.73
N ALA A 24 3.25 -28.52 26.96
CA ALA A 24 3.36 -28.35 25.51
C ALA A 24 1.99 -28.47 24.79
N GLU A 25 1.10 -29.36 25.23
CA GLU A 25 -0.24 -29.48 24.65
C GLU A 25 -1.13 -28.27 24.95
N THR A 26 -1.07 -27.73 26.18
CA THR A 26 -1.81 -26.52 26.55
C THR A 26 -1.32 -25.31 25.77
N GLU A 27 -0.01 -25.14 25.62
CA GLU A 27 0.58 -24.07 24.81
C GLU A 27 0.13 -24.15 23.34
N ARG A 28 0.13 -25.36 22.75
CA ARG A 28 -0.36 -25.55 21.38
C ARG A 28 -1.84 -25.17 21.24
N LYS A 29 -2.67 -25.45 22.24
CA LYS A 29 -4.09 -25.02 22.27
C LYS A 29 -4.20 -23.51 22.37
N LEU A 30 -3.45 -22.87 23.26
CA LEU A 30 -3.42 -21.42 23.44
C LEU A 30 -2.97 -20.68 22.17
N VAL A 31 -1.92 -21.17 21.51
CA VAL A 31 -1.41 -20.59 20.24
C VAL A 31 -2.48 -20.65 19.16
N ARG A 32 -3.18 -21.79 19.03
CA ARG A 32 -4.29 -21.93 18.06
C ARG A 32 -5.44 -20.98 18.37
N GLU A 33 -5.79 -20.82 19.64
CA GLU A 33 -6.84 -19.90 20.06
C GLU A 33 -6.44 -18.43 19.83
N ALA A 34 -5.20 -18.06 20.17
CA ALA A 34 -4.65 -16.73 19.91
C ALA A 34 -4.70 -16.39 18.41
N ALA A 35 -4.38 -17.36 17.54
CA ALA A 35 -4.49 -17.19 16.09
C ALA A 35 -5.94 -16.96 15.63
N ARG A 36 -6.92 -17.67 16.22
CA ARG A 36 -8.35 -17.45 15.96
C ARG A 36 -8.80 -16.06 16.39
N ARG A 37 -8.50 -15.67 17.62
CA ARG A 37 -8.80 -14.33 18.16
C ARG A 37 -8.19 -13.23 17.31
N HIS A 38 -6.93 -13.40 16.87
CA HIS A 38 -6.27 -12.45 15.98
C HIS A 38 -7.00 -12.31 14.64
N ARG A 39 -7.43 -13.44 14.03
CA ARG A 39 -8.21 -13.43 12.80
C ARG A 39 -9.55 -12.69 12.97
N GLU A 40 -10.21 -12.86 14.10
CA GLU A 40 -11.47 -12.18 14.42
C GLU A 40 -11.28 -10.67 14.58
N LEU A 41 -10.25 -10.24 15.31
CA LEU A 41 -9.91 -8.82 15.45
C LEU A 41 -9.65 -8.14 14.10
N LEU A 42 -9.01 -8.83 13.15
CA LEU A 42 -8.82 -8.31 11.79
C LEU A 42 -10.14 -8.18 11.02
N LYS A 43 -11.05 -9.15 11.16
CA LYS A 43 -12.40 -9.06 10.57
C LYS A 43 -13.20 -7.91 11.18
N GLU A 44 -13.15 -7.73 12.49
CA GLU A 44 -13.83 -6.63 13.17
C GLU A 44 -13.29 -5.26 12.72
N LYS A 45 -11.97 -5.10 12.65
CA LYS A 45 -11.35 -3.88 12.09
C LYS A 45 -11.82 -3.60 10.68
N ARG A 46 -11.99 -4.63 9.84
CA ARG A 46 -12.53 -4.47 8.49
C ARG A 46 -13.98 -4.00 8.51
N ARG A 47 -14.84 -4.60 9.35
CA ARG A 47 -16.25 -4.19 9.53
C ARG A 47 -16.35 -2.72 9.96
N ARG A 48 -15.60 -2.32 10.99
CA ARG A 48 -15.57 -0.92 11.48
C ARG A 48 -15.16 0.08 10.40
N ARG A 49 -14.18 -0.27 9.55
CA ARG A 49 -13.78 0.60 8.42
C ARG A 49 -14.90 0.74 7.37
N GLN A 50 -15.63 -0.33 7.10
CA GLN A 50 -16.77 -0.31 6.18
C GLN A 50 -17.91 0.53 6.73
N GLU A 51 -18.23 0.38 8.02
CA GLU A 51 -19.25 1.19 8.72
C GLU A 51 -18.89 2.68 8.68
N LEU A 52 -17.64 3.05 9.01
CA LEU A 52 -17.18 4.44 8.92
C LEU A 52 -17.28 5.01 7.50
N PHE A 53 -16.99 4.19 6.48
CA PHE A 53 -17.14 4.62 5.09
C PHE A 53 -18.62 4.84 4.73
N ALA A 54 -19.51 3.94 5.14
CA ALA A 54 -20.94 4.07 4.93
C ALA A 54 -21.51 5.30 5.64
N GLU A 55 -21.13 5.52 6.91
CA GLU A 55 -21.51 6.72 7.67
C GLU A 55 -20.98 8.00 7.02
N GLN A 56 -19.73 8.03 6.56
CA GLN A 56 -19.18 9.18 5.85
C GLN A 56 -19.91 9.43 4.54
N LYS A 57 -20.31 8.38 3.81
CA LYS A 57 -21.13 8.52 2.60
C LYS A 57 -22.51 9.07 2.91
N LYS A 58 -23.16 8.60 3.98
CA LYS A 58 -24.43 9.14 4.48
C LYS A 58 -24.32 10.61 4.90
N ARG A 59 -23.25 11.00 5.60
CA ARG A 59 -23.01 12.40 6.02
C ARG A 59 -22.64 13.35 4.87
N LYS A 60 -22.03 12.84 3.80
CA LYS A 60 -21.71 13.61 2.60
C LYS A 60 -22.90 13.77 1.65
N LEU A 61 -23.96 13.00 1.86
CA LEU A 61 -25.23 13.25 1.20
C LEU A 61 -25.89 14.47 1.84
N LEU A 62 -26.59 15.26 1.03
CA LEU A 62 -27.40 16.36 1.53
C LEU A 62 -28.44 15.80 2.53
N PRO A 63 -28.80 16.55 3.58
CA PRO A 63 -29.84 16.12 4.50
C PRO A 63 -31.08 15.66 3.72
N GLU A 64 -31.69 14.57 4.18
CA GLU A 64 -32.80 13.92 3.49
C GLU A 64 -33.97 14.88 3.24
N ALA A 65 -34.19 15.83 4.16
CA ALA A 65 -35.17 16.92 4.00
C ALA A 65 -34.93 17.76 2.73
N VAL A 66 -33.68 18.09 2.42
CA VAL A 66 -33.32 18.87 1.20
C VAL A 66 -33.49 18.01 -0.05
N LEU A 67 -33.15 16.72 0.02
CA LEU A 67 -33.35 15.80 -1.11
C LEU A 67 -34.85 15.59 -1.38
N GLN A 68 -35.66 15.51 -0.32
CA GLN A 68 -37.10 15.36 -0.42
C GLN A 68 -37.76 16.64 -0.97
N GLU A 69 -37.28 17.83 -0.59
CA GLU A 69 -37.72 19.11 -1.15
C GLU A 69 -37.41 19.21 -2.65
N LEU A 70 -36.19 18.83 -3.07
CA LEU A 70 -35.82 18.81 -4.49
C LEU A 70 -36.60 17.76 -5.30
N ALA A 71 -37.00 16.65 -4.68
CA ALA A 71 -37.83 15.64 -5.33
C ALA A 71 -39.32 16.04 -5.38
N ALA A 72 -39.80 16.82 -4.41
CA ALA A 72 -41.17 17.34 -4.38
C ALA A 72 -41.34 18.59 -5.26
N ALA A 73 -40.25 19.23 -5.67
CA ALA A 73 -40.28 20.33 -6.62
C ALA A 73 -40.83 19.84 -7.99
N PRO A 74 -41.85 20.50 -8.57
CA PRO A 74 -42.41 20.09 -9.84
C PRO A 74 -41.37 20.21 -10.97
N PRO A 75 -41.35 19.30 -11.96
CA PRO A 75 -40.40 19.38 -13.06
C PRO A 75 -40.61 20.69 -13.82
N ALA A 76 -39.56 21.53 -13.87
CA ALA A 76 -39.55 22.73 -14.68
C ALA A 76 -39.86 22.36 -16.14
N ARG A 77 -40.93 22.97 -16.67
CA ARG A 77 -41.46 22.72 -18.02
C ARG A 77 -40.40 23.05 -19.08
N PRO A 78 -40.31 22.31 -20.20
CA PRO A 78 -39.44 22.69 -21.31
C PRO A 78 -40.05 23.88 -22.05
N GLU A 79 -39.51 25.08 -21.85
CA GLU A 79 -39.85 26.24 -22.67
C GLU A 79 -39.34 26.04 -24.10
N LYS A 80 -40.25 26.18 -25.05
CA LYS A 80 -40.04 25.94 -26.48
C LYS A 80 -40.68 27.10 -27.26
N LYS A 81 -39.83 27.82 -28.02
CA LYS A 81 -39.97 28.22 -29.46
C LYS A 81 -39.90 29.74 -29.77
N ALA A 82 -38.99 30.09 -30.68
CA ALA A 82 -39.24 30.59 -32.04
C ALA A 82 -37.87 30.64 -32.78
N ALA A 83 -37.51 29.78 -33.74
CA ALA A 83 -37.97 29.57 -35.12
C ALA A 83 -37.59 30.70 -36.11
N ALA A 84 -36.47 30.53 -36.83
CA ALA A 84 -36.26 31.07 -38.18
C ALA A 84 -35.22 30.24 -38.98
N ALA A 85 -35.66 29.79 -40.17
CA ALA A 85 -34.91 29.45 -41.39
C ALA A 85 -34.01 28.18 -41.49
N ASN A 86 -34.67 27.12 -41.99
CA ASN A 86 -34.33 26.20 -43.10
C ASN A 86 -33.17 25.16 -43.06
N PRO A 87 -33.36 24.00 -43.73
CA PRO A 87 -32.61 22.76 -43.48
C PRO A 87 -31.59 22.43 -44.57
N GLY A 88 -30.48 21.78 -44.19
CA GLY A 88 -29.49 21.31 -45.18
C GLY A 88 -28.42 20.37 -44.63
N LYS A 89 -28.58 19.08 -44.95
CA LYS A 89 -27.58 17.99 -45.05
C LYS A 89 -26.99 17.37 -43.76
N ARG A 90 -26.86 16.04 -43.86
CA ARG A 90 -26.55 15.03 -42.84
C ARG A 90 -25.07 14.63 -42.87
N ARG A 91 -24.58 14.21 -41.69
CA ARG A 91 -23.36 13.40 -41.38
C ARG A 91 -22.03 14.09 -41.73
N GLY A 92 -20.98 14.12 -40.91
CA GLY A 92 -20.58 13.41 -39.71
C GLY A 92 -19.05 13.28 -39.79
N GLY A 93 -18.31 13.97 -38.91
CA GLY A 93 -16.84 13.99 -38.82
C GLY A 93 -16.42 15.13 -37.86
N GLY A 94 -15.71 14.86 -36.76
CA GLY A 94 -14.24 14.90 -36.67
C GLY A 94 -13.75 16.36 -36.56
N ALA A 95 -12.90 16.83 -35.65
CA ALA A 95 -11.84 16.26 -34.84
C ALA A 95 -11.40 17.38 -33.83
N VAL A 96 -11.02 17.08 -32.59
CA VAL A 96 -9.62 17.07 -32.09
C VAL A 96 -9.02 18.42 -31.66
N LYS A 97 -8.24 18.35 -30.56
CA LYS A 97 -7.20 19.25 -30.01
C LYS A 97 -7.66 20.38 -29.06
N GLN A 98 -7.40 20.23 -27.77
CA GLN A 98 -6.13 20.50 -27.05
C GLN A 98 -5.80 22.00 -26.97
N LYS A 99 -5.68 22.56 -25.75
CA LYS A 99 -4.39 22.80 -25.07
C LYS A 99 -4.58 23.46 -23.70
N GLN A 100 -3.94 22.83 -22.71
CA GLN A 100 -2.98 23.35 -21.73
C GLN A 100 -3.04 24.82 -21.27
N GLY A 101 -2.93 25.00 -19.96
CA GLY A 101 -2.46 26.24 -19.35
C GLY A 101 -2.43 26.17 -17.82
N GLN A 102 -1.25 25.91 -17.27
CA GLN A 102 -0.93 25.79 -15.85
C GLN A 102 -1.21 27.08 -15.05
N VAL A 103 -1.56 26.98 -13.76
CA VAL A 103 -0.90 27.78 -12.70
C VAL A 103 -0.83 26.96 -11.41
N GLN A 104 0.39 26.85 -10.89
CA GLN A 104 0.75 26.32 -9.58
C GLN A 104 0.09 27.11 -8.44
N ARG A 105 -0.37 26.42 -7.39
CA ARG A 105 -0.24 26.96 -6.03
C ARG A 105 -0.16 25.81 -5.03
N GLN A 106 1.07 25.59 -4.58
CA GLN A 106 1.38 24.94 -3.32
C GLN A 106 0.51 25.53 -2.22
N ARG A 107 -0.30 24.73 -1.52
CA ARG A 107 -0.59 24.93 -0.10
C ARG A 107 -0.80 23.58 0.59
N GLN A 108 0.00 23.40 1.62
CA GLN A 108 0.13 22.21 2.45
C GLN A 108 -1.20 21.91 3.15
N ALA A 109 -1.83 20.78 2.82
CA ALA A 109 -2.96 20.26 3.60
C ALA A 109 -2.40 19.42 4.75
N LYS A 110 -2.27 20.07 5.90
CA LYS A 110 -1.99 19.46 7.20
C LYS A 110 -2.89 18.23 7.38
N LYS A 111 -2.30 17.03 7.39
CA LYS A 111 -2.97 15.79 7.81
C LYS A 111 -3.33 15.96 9.30
N LEU A 112 -4.57 16.38 9.59
CA LEU A 112 -5.15 16.10 10.90
C LEU A 112 -5.33 14.59 11.01
N VAL A 113 -4.36 13.97 11.67
CA VAL A 113 -4.43 12.60 12.17
C VAL A 113 -5.58 12.57 13.17
N LYS A 114 -6.76 12.14 12.72
CA LYS A 114 -7.86 11.81 13.62
C LYS A 114 -7.45 10.53 14.36
N LYS A 115 -6.86 10.75 15.53
CA LYS A 115 -6.40 9.75 16.49
C LYS A 115 -7.58 8.87 16.89
N ASP A 116 -7.55 7.61 16.48
CA ASP A 116 -8.42 6.56 16.99
C ASP A 116 -8.32 6.54 18.53
N LYS A 117 -9.44 6.82 19.19
CA LYS A 117 -9.59 6.76 20.65
C LYS A 117 -9.53 5.30 21.09
N LYS A 118 -8.32 4.76 21.26
CA LYS A 118 -8.10 3.50 21.97
C LYS A 118 -8.57 3.68 23.41
N ARG A 119 -9.62 2.95 23.78
CA ARG A 119 -10.01 2.73 25.18
C ARG A 119 -8.78 2.15 25.91
N LYS A 120 -8.20 2.96 26.81
CA LYS A 120 -7.10 2.58 27.68
C LYS A 120 -7.72 1.95 28.93
N GLY A 121 -7.45 0.66 29.16
CA GLY A 121 -7.58 0.09 30.49
C GLY A 121 -6.59 0.79 31.45
N PRO A 122 -6.81 0.74 32.77
CA PRO A 122 -5.94 1.41 33.71
C PRO A 122 -4.60 0.68 33.74
N ARG A 123 -3.51 1.42 33.46
CA ARG A 123 -2.09 1.00 33.46
C ARG A 123 -1.56 0.38 32.16
N SER A 124 -1.26 1.25 31.19
CA SER A 124 -0.01 1.11 30.44
C SER A 124 0.69 2.47 30.46
N THR A 125 1.82 2.52 31.14
CA THR A 125 2.81 3.61 31.12
C THR A 125 3.16 3.97 29.67
N GLY A 126 3.60 5.22 29.44
CA GLY A 126 3.75 5.78 28.10
C GLY A 126 4.65 4.94 27.19
N ASN A 127 4.26 4.83 25.91
CA ASN A 127 5.15 4.26 24.91
C ASN A 127 6.23 5.30 24.60
N TYR A 128 7.42 5.15 25.16
CA TYR A 128 8.59 5.95 24.81
C TYR A 128 9.40 5.21 23.76
N THR A 129 9.71 5.89 22.66
CA THR A 129 10.69 5.40 21.68
C THR A 129 11.96 6.20 21.90
N ALA A 130 12.98 5.58 22.50
CA ALA A 130 14.31 6.15 22.53
C ALA A 130 14.90 6.04 21.12
N VAL A 131 15.27 7.17 20.51
CA VAL A 131 16.00 7.20 19.24
C VAL A 131 17.31 7.94 19.46
N CYS A 132 18.43 7.29 19.20
CA CYS A 132 19.75 7.91 19.27
C CYS A 132 19.91 8.90 18.11
N LEU A 133 19.82 10.21 18.39
CA LEU A 133 19.92 11.26 17.36
C LEU A 133 21.27 11.25 16.62
N LYS A 134 22.35 10.84 17.30
CA LYS A 134 23.71 10.77 16.73
C LYS A 134 23.84 9.74 15.61
N ASP A 135 23.06 8.66 15.69
CA ASP A 135 23.12 7.55 14.74
C ASP A 135 22.13 7.73 13.58
N GLN A 136 21.22 8.70 13.65
CA GLN A 136 20.21 8.90 12.61
C GLN A 136 20.83 9.12 11.24
N SER A 137 21.85 9.99 11.13
CA SER A 137 22.53 10.25 9.86
C SER A 137 23.29 9.03 9.33
N LEU A 138 23.89 8.23 10.22
CA LEU A 138 24.57 6.99 9.83
C LEU A 138 23.56 5.94 9.37
N THR A 139 22.45 5.80 10.08
CA THR A 139 21.36 4.89 9.68
C THR A 139 20.67 5.37 8.40
N ASP A 140 20.56 6.68 8.17
CA ASP A 140 19.99 7.25 6.95
C ASP A 140 20.93 7.03 5.76
N LEU A 141 22.24 7.22 5.94
CA LEU A 141 23.25 6.90 4.95
C LEU A 141 23.25 5.40 4.62
N GLN A 142 23.24 4.54 5.64
CA GLN A 142 23.18 3.09 5.45
C GLN A 142 21.88 2.67 4.74
N GLN A 143 20.75 3.28 5.08
CA GLN A 143 19.49 3.07 4.38
C GLN A 143 19.54 3.54 2.93
N GLN A 144 20.17 4.68 2.65
CA GLN A 144 20.38 5.16 1.28
C GLN A 144 21.26 4.20 0.49
N LEU A 145 22.40 3.80 1.04
CA LEU A 145 23.29 2.81 0.44
C LEU A 145 22.57 1.48 0.19
N ALA A 146 21.76 1.01 1.14
CA ALA A 146 20.96 -0.20 0.97
C ALA A 146 19.91 -0.04 -0.15
N LYS A 147 19.22 1.11 -0.21
CA LYS A 147 18.27 1.40 -1.30
C LYS A 147 18.98 1.45 -2.65
N ASP A 148 20.13 2.11 -2.72
CA ASP A 148 20.91 2.25 -3.94
C ASP A 148 21.45 0.89 -4.41
N PHE A 149 21.93 0.05 -3.48
CA PHE A 149 22.33 -1.32 -3.76
C PHE A 149 21.17 -2.13 -4.35
N ILE A 150 19.99 -2.11 -3.72
CA ILE A 150 18.80 -2.82 -4.22
C ILE A 150 18.40 -2.28 -5.60
N ASN A 151 18.43 -0.96 -5.80
CA ASN A 151 18.10 -0.34 -7.07
C ASN A 151 19.09 -0.71 -8.17
N ALA A 152 20.39 -0.70 -7.89
CA ALA A 152 21.43 -1.09 -8.83
C ALA A 152 21.28 -2.56 -9.25
N GLN A 153 21.00 -3.44 -8.28
CA GLN A 153 20.87 -4.88 -8.53
C GLN A 153 19.57 -5.25 -9.26
N LEU A 154 18.42 -4.80 -8.75
CA LEU A 154 17.10 -5.18 -9.26
C LEU A 154 16.63 -4.35 -10.44
N TYR A 155 17.02 -3.07 -10.54
CA TYR A 155 16.42 -2.13 -11.48
C TYR A 155 17.43 -1.31 -12.29
N GLY A 156 18.71 -1.69 -12.27
CA GLY A 156 19.76 -1.02 -13.03
C GLY A 156 19.73 -1.27 -14.55
N PRO A 157 20.69 -0.73 -15.32
CA PRO A 157 20.72 -0.76 -16.80
C PRO A 157 20.64 -2.16 -17.44
N HIS A 158 21.07 -3.19 -16.70
CA HIS A 158 21.08 -4.59 -17.12
C HIS A 158 19.99 -5.42 -16.44
N ALA A 159 19.06 -4.80 -15.73
CA ALA A 159 17.96 -5.49 -15.07
C ALA A 159 16.90 -5.97 -16.06
N ASN A 160 16.40 -7.18 -15.82
CA ASN A 160 15.25 -7.73 -16.52
C ASN A 160 13.91 -7.37 -15.83
N ARG A 161 13.94 -6.51 -14.81
CA ARG A 161 12.77 -6.12 -14.02
C ARG A 161 12.40 -4.67 -14.27
N ALA A 162 11.12 -4.41 -14.52
CA ALA A 162 10.60 -3.06 -14.64
C ALA A 162 10.46 -2.39 -13.27
N GLN A 163 10.73 -1.08 -13.20
CA GLN A 163 10.46 -0.29 -11.99
C GLN A 163 8.97 -0.35 -11.65
N PRO A 164 8.57 -0.36 -10.36
CA PRO A 164 7.16 -0.42 -9.98
C PRO A 164 6.36 0.73 -10.58
N ASN A 165 6.93 1.94 -10.58
CA ASN A 165 6.25 3.12 -11.12
C ASN A 165 6.00 2.99 -12.63
N ASP A 166 6.97 2.45 -13.37
CA ASP A 166 6.84 2.22 -14.81
C ASP A 166 5.84 1.10 -15.11
N PHE A 167 5.85 0.03 -14.33
CA PHE A 167 4.92 -1.09 -14.48
C PHE A 167 3.47 -0.68 -14.22
N PHE A 168 3.22 0.15 -13.19
CA PHE A 168 1.89 0.66 -12.85
C PHE A 168 1.53 1.97 -13.57
N SER A 169 2.40 2.48 -14.45
CA SER A 169 2.15 3.70 -15.20
C SER A 169 0.91 3.59 -16.09
N LEU A 170 0.23 4.72 -16.32
CA LEU A 170 -0.91 4.77 -17.25
C LEU A 170 -0.50 4.43 -18.68
N GLU A 171 0.75 4.72 -19.06
CA GLU A 171 1.32 4.32 -20.35
C GLU A 171 1.32 2.80 -20.48
N ASN A 172 1.89 2.09 -19.51
CA ASN A 172 1.90 0.62 -19.54
C ASN A 172 0.49 0.03 -19.52
N LYS A 173 -0.44 0.66 -18.79
CA LYS A 173 -1.84 0.23 -18.71
C LYS A 173 -2.60 0.40 -20.04
N LYS A 174 -2.31 1.47 -20.80
CA LYS A 174 -2.98 1.79 -22.07
C LYS A 174 -2.34 1.09 -23.27
N ASN A 175 -1.12 0.60 -23.15
CA ASN A 175 -0.44 -0.09 -24.23
C ASN A 175 -1.15 -1.41 -24.61
N PRO A 176 -1.25 -1.73 -25.91
CA PRO A 176 -1.84 -2.99 -26.36
C PRO A 176 -1.04 -4.21 -25.89
N VAL A 177 0.29 -4.08 -25.82
CA VAL A 177 1.20 -5.06 -25.23
C VAL A 177 1.70 -4.52 -23.90
N LYS A 178 1.29 -5.16 -22.80
CA LYS A 178 1.71 -4.77 -21.44
C LYS A 178 3.15 -5.18 -21.20
N LYS A 179 3.97 -4.27 -20.67
CA LYS A 179 5.31 -4.59 -20.16
C LYS A 179 5.15 -5.51 -18.94
N ALA A 180 5.86 -6.64 -18.95
CA ALA A 180 5.90 -7.56 -17.83
C ALA A 180 6.70 -6.97 -16.65
N ALA A 181 6.35 -7.37 -15.42
CA ALA A 181 7.07 -6.95 -14.22
C ALA A 181 8.50 -7.49 -14.22
N VAL A 182 8.69 -8.72 -14.69
CA VAL A 182 9.98 -9.38 -14.93
C VAL A 182 9.93 -9.99 -16.32
N GLN A 183 10.97 -9.76 -17.10
CA GLN A 183 11.14 -10.35 -18.43
C GLN A 183 12.02 -11.59 -18.32
N PHE A 184 11.48 -12.73 -18.71
CA PHE A 184 12.24 -13.96 -18.82
C PHE A 184 12.89 -14.07 -20.20
N VAL A 185 13.98 -14.82 -20.30
CA VAL A 185 14.67 -15.05 -21.56
C VAL A 185 13.86 -16.03 -22.39
N ASP A 186 13.40 -15.60 -23.56
CA ASP A 186 12.73 -16.46 -24.52
C ASP A 186 13.70 -17.04 -25.55
N LYS A 187 13.36 -18.23 -26.07
CA LYS A 187 14.16 -18.90 -27.12
C LYS A 187 14.21 -18.07 -28.41
N ALA A 188 13.14 -17.33 -28.70
CA ALA A 188 13.00 -16.43 -29.84
C ALA A 188 13.75 -15.10 -29.71
N TRP A 189 14.42 -14.82 -28.58
CA TRP A 189 15.23 -13.63 -28.44
C TRP A 189 16.54 -13.70 -29.25
N GLY A 190 16.92 -12.55 -29.83
CA GLY A 190 18.21 -12.36 -30.49
C GLY A 190 19.39 -12.47 -29.52
N GLN A 191 20.60 -12.68 -30.07
CA GLN A 191 21.83 -12.92 -29.33
C GLN A 191 22.13 -11.83 -28.29
N GLU A 192 21.90 -10.56 -28.64
CA GLU A 192 22.14 -9.40 -27.76
C GLU A 192 21.32 -9.48 -26.45
N LYS A 193 20.03 -9.81 -26.55
CA LYS A 193 19.15 -9.92 -25.37
C LYS A 193 19.51 -11.12 -24.50
N LYS A 194 19.94 -12.23 -25.11
CA LYS A 194 20.44 -13.42 -24.40
C LYS A 194 21.73 -13.10 -23.63
N GLN A 195 22.67 -12.40 -24.26
CA GLN A 195 23.89 -11.94 -23.60
C GLN A 195 23.60 -10.98 -22.44
N LYS A 196 22.68 -10.03 -22.63
CA LYS A 196 22.25 -9.12 -21.55
C LYS A 196 21.69 -9.88 -20.35
N ALA A 197 20.87 -10.90 -20.60
CA ALA A 197 20.32 -11.72 -19.53
C ALA A 197 21.36 -12.65 -18.88
N ALA A 198 22.34 -13.15 -19.63
CA ALA A 198 23.48 -13.89 -19.08
C ALA A 198 24.33 -13.01 -18.15
N ARG A 199 24.68 -11.79 -18.59
CA ARG A 199 25.37 -10.79 -17.75
C ARG A 199 24.59 -10.46 -16.49
N PHE A 200 23.26 -10.34 -16.58
CA PHE A 200 22.42 -10.17 -15.41
C PHE A 200 22.58 -11.34 -14.44
N ARG A 201 22.45 -12.60 -14.90
CA ARG A 201 22.62 -13.79 -14.05
C ARG A 201 23.99 -13.84 -13.36
N SER A 202 25.07 -13.51 -14.06
CA SER A 202 26.42 -13.48 -13.48
C SER A 202 26.53 -12.50 -12.32
N ARG A 203 25.91 -11.32 -12.42
CA ARG A 203 25.96 -10.28 -11.37
C ARG A 203 25.20 -10.63 -10.08
N TRP A 204 24.29 -11.61 -10.13
CA TRP A 204 23.58 -12.11 -8.95
C TRP A 204 24.30 -13.25 -8.25
N LEU A 205 25.19 -13.94 -8.97
CA LEU A 205 25.95 -15.08 -8.45
C LEU A 205 27.38 -14.69 -8.03
N SER A 206 27.77 -13.44 -8.28
CA SER A 206 29.00 -12.82 -7.78
C SER A 206 28.70 -12.02 -6.53
#